data_AF-A0A8H5G7U9-F1
#
_entry.id   AF-A0A8H5G7U9-F1
#
_cell.length_a   1.000
_cell.length_b   1.000
_cell.length_c   1.000
_cell.angle_alpha   90.00
_cell.angle_beta   90.00
_cell.angle_gamma   90.00
#
_symmetry.space_group_name_H-M   'P 1'
#
loop_
_entity.id
_entity.type
_entity.pdbx_description
1 polymer ?
#
loop_
_entity_poly.entity_id
_entity_poly.type
_entity_poly.pdbx_seq_one_letter_code
_entity_poly.pdbx_strand_id
1 'polypeptide(L)'
;MSVVATVGPTGGIKNRLNIVDFVQDEKFRTLYVRALQTIQARDQKSWDSFFQVAGIHGLPFTEWAKERPSPNAYQAGYCTHGQSLFPTWHRPYVALYEQTLQEAAIEAAKQFTVDKEAWTQAAQDFRQPYWDWGFQLVPPDEVIRNEQIQIVDYNGSKVSVQNPILRYQFHPIDPSFSPYRDFNTWRTTIRNPDRNKRENIPGLIRKMGIEGDQIREKTYNMLKFNDNWELFSNHAEGDDQHANSLEAVHDDIHGVVGFGQTRGHMTVPFFAAFDPIFWLHHTNVDRLLSLWQAMNPDIWVTPGENRDPTMGIAPDTQVTKDTRMSLNINPVIHQLIILVSTALEPFYETKDKVWTSAPLTDTGRFGYSYPDFDELVGGSKDLIRDAINNLVDKRYGTRRARGATNSALDLLSNFKGVTDDHDEDLKMWDWSVHVTFKKFELDDSFALLFYYAVDGGSFEQRESYVGSVNTFRGTTPETCANCKDNENLVQEGFVHLNHYVARDVGSFEPDAVHQYLKEKKLSYQLFTDEGKPLTSLKVRVEGRPLVLPPGETRPTRDTTQAIVTFDDVVSFVTA
;
A
#
# COMPACT_ATOMS: atom_id res chain seq x y z
N MET A 1 -0.51 16.58 24.06
CA MET A 1 0.20 17.72 23.43
C MET A 1 1.43 17.19 22.72
N SER A 2 1.66 17.63 21.49
CA SER A 2 2.86 17.29 20.73
C SER A 2 3.87 18.43 20.76
N VAL A 3 5.17 18.10 20.82
CA VAL A 3 6.25 19.07 20.61
C VAL A 3 6.54 19.31 19.12
N VAL A 4 6.04 18.44 18.23
CA VAL A 4 6.12 18.59 16.76
C VAL A 4 4.73 18.45 16.16
N ALA A 5 4.23 19.52 15.54
CA ALA A 5 2.97 19.46 14.80
C ALA A 5 3.20 18.93 13.38
N THR A 6 2.27 18.12 12.90
CA THR A 6 2.18 17.60 11.54
C THR A 6 1.34 18.57 10.71
N VAL A 7 1.97 19.59 10.16
CA VAL A 7 1.30 20.64 9.37
C VAL A 7 1.52 20.47 7.86
N GLY A 8 2.42 19.56 7.47
CA GLY A 8 2.80 19.31 6.09
C GLY A 8 3.88 20.29 5.58
N PRO A 9 4.38 20.08 4.36
CA PRO A 9 5.34 20.97 3.72
C PRO A 9 4.81 22.40 3.50
N THR A 10 5.74 23.35 3.50
CA THR A 10 5.53 24.75 3.12
C THR A 10 5.49 24.94 1.59
N GLY A 11 5.25 26.17 1.12
CA GLY A 11 5.31 26.50 -0.32
C GLY A 11 3.99 26.37 -1.11
N GLY A 12 2.85 26.26 -0.41
CA GLY A 12 1.51 26.15 -1.02
C GLY A 12 1.15 24.71 -1.40
N ILE A 13 0.15 24.52 -2.28
CA ILE A 13 -0.23 23.19 -2.77
C ILE A 13 0.63 22.86 -3.99
N LYS A 14 1.37 21.75 -3.92
CA LYS A 14 2.25 21.26 -5.00
C LYS A 14 2.03 19.77 -5.24
N ASN A 15 2.32 19.31 -6.44
CA ASN A 15 2.14 17.90 -6.77
C ASN A 15 3.27 17.04 -6.22
N ARG A 16 2.90 15.92 -5.61
CA ARG A 16 3.79 14.77 -5.44
C ARG A 16 3.98 14.13 -6.80
N LEU A 17 5.18 14.21 -7.36
CA LEU A 17 5.47 13.71 -8.72
C LEU A 17 5.68 12.20 -8.74
N ASN A 18 5.42 11.58 -9.89
CA ASN A 18 5.83 10.20 -10.12
C ASN A 18 7.36 10.13 -10.02
N ILE A 19 7.89 9.13 -9.33
CA ILE A 19 9.33 8.94 -9.16
C ILE A 19 10.09 8.89 -10.49
N VAL A 20 9.46 8.38 -11.56
CA VAL A 20 10.04 8.34 -12.90
C VAL A 20 10.36 9.75 -13.41
N ASP A 21 9.44 10.71 -13.22
CA ASP A 21 9.62 12.09 -13.64
C ASP A 21 10.49 12.86 -12.63
N PHE A 22 10.30 12.60 -11.34
CA PHE A 22 11.02 13.25 -10.25
C PHE A 22 12.54 13.09 -10.36
N VAL A 23 13.03 11.89 -10.69
CA VAL A 23 14.48 11.65 -10.80
C VAL A 23 15.12 12.32 -12.02
N GLN A 24 14.31 12.71 -13.02
CA GLN A 24 14.81 13.45 -14.19
C GLN A 24 15.05 14.94 -13.87
N ASP A 25 14.34 15.50 -12.90
CA ASP A 25 14.58 16.87 -12.44
C ASP A 25 15.86 16.93 -11.57
N GLU A 26 16.90 17.59 -12.07
CA GLU A 26 18.19 17.67 -11.40
C GLU A 26 18.12 18.37 -10.04
N LYS A 27 17.23 19.35 -9.86
CA LYS A 27 17.07 20.08 -8.60
C LYS A 27 16.33 19.23 -7.58
N PHE A 28 15.20 18.64 -7.95
CA PHE A 28 14.46 17.75 -7.06
C PHE A 28 15.29 16.51 -6.68
N ARG A 29 15.95 15.86 -7.64
CA ARG A 29 16.86 14.73 -7.35
C ARG A 29 17.96 15.14 -6.37
N THR A 30 18.63 16.26 -6.62
CA THR A 30 19.72 16.75 -5.76
C THR A 30 19.22 17.07 -4.35
N LEU A 31 18.12 17.82 -4.23
CA LEU A 31 17.54 18.18 -2.93
C LEU A 31 17.06 16.93 -2.17
N TYR A 32 16.43 15.97 -2.83
CA TYR A 32 15.99 14.71 -2.22
C TYR A 32 17.16 13.94 -1.61
N VAL A 33 18.23 13.76 -2.40
CA VAL A 33 19.43 13.03 -1.95
C VAL A 33 20.09 13.73 -0.77
N ARG A 34 20.29 15.06 -0.85
CA ARG A 34 20.90 15.83 0.24
C ARG A 34 20.04 15.84 1.51
N ALA A 35 18.74 16.06 1.37
CA ALA A 35 17.80 16.07 2.48
C ALA A 35 17.73 14.71 3.16
N LEU A 36 17.61 13.63 2.38
CA LEU A 36 17.55 12.27 2.92
C LEU A 36 18.85 11.89 3.63
N GLN A 37 20.02 12.17 3.05
CA GLN A 37 21.31 12.00 3.73
C GLN A 37 21.37 12.78 5.05
N THR A 38 20.83 14.00 5.07
CA THR A 38 20.81 14.85 6.27
C THR A 38 19.96 14.22 7.36
N ILE A 39 18.70 13.87 7.10
CA ILE A 39 17.81 13.31 8.11
C ILE A 39 18.24 11.89 8.54
N GLN A 40 18.87 11.13 7.66
CA GLN A 40 19.46 9.81 8.00
C GLN A 40 20.72 9.94 8.86
N ALA A 41 21.45 11.05 8.78
CA ALA A 41 22.66 11.28 9.59
C ALA A 41 22.40 11.94 10.95
N ARG A 42 21.20 12.51 11.17
CA ARG A 42 20.79 13.09 12.47
C ARG A 42 20.84 12.02 13.57
N ASP A 43 21.11 12.43 14.81
CA ASP A 43 21.07 11.54 15.98
C ASP A 43 19.68 10.86 16.03
N GLN A 44 19.67 9.52 16.14
CA GLN A 44 18.46 8.70 16.19
C GLN A 44 17.52 9.01 17.36
N LYS A 45 17.92 9.88 18.30
CA LYS A 45 17.04 10.41 19.37
C LYS A 45 16.30 11.69 18.98
N SER A 46 16.69 12.34 17.88
CA SER A 46 16.07 13.59 17.43
C SER A 46 14.75 13.29 16.75
N TRP A 47 13.67 13.97 17.14
CA TRP A 47 12.32 13.72 16.61
C TRP A 47 12.20 13.90 15.09
N ASP A 48 13.07 14.73 14.52
CA ASP A 48 13.22 15.05 13.10
C ASP A 48 14.29 14.21 12.38
N SER A 49 14.78 13.14 13.02
CA SER A 49 15.65 12.15 12.38
C SER A 49 14.85 11.13 11.58
N PHE A 50 15.45 10.56 10.54
CA PHE A 50 14.87 9.46 9.78
C PHE A 50 14.47 8.30 10.69
N PHE A 51 15.31 7.96 11.68
CA PHE A 51 15.05 6.88 12.62
C PHE A 51 13.79 7.13 13.47
N GLN A 52 13.63 8.32 14.07
CA GLN A 52 12.45 8.61 14.88
C GLN A 52 11.17 8.64 14.04
N VAL A 53 11.21 9.25 12.85
CA VAL A 53 10.05 9.31 11.96
C VAL A 53 9.68 7.91 11.46
N ALA A 54 10.65 7.08 11.04
CA ALA A 54 10.41 5.68 10.69
C ALA A 54 9.91 4.85 11.88
N GLY A 55 10.45 5.10 13.08
CA GLY A 55 10.10 4.38 14.30
C GLY A 55 8.65 4.56 14.75
N ILE A 56 7.95 5.62 14.30
CA ILE A 56 6.52 5.80 14.56
C ILE A 56 5.71 4.59 14.08
N HIS A 57 6.07 4.03 12.92
CA HIS A 57 5.32 2.92 12.33
C HIS A 57 5.33 1.69 13.23
N GLY A 58 6.49 1.37 13.80
CA GLY A 58 6.76 0.08 14.42
C GLY A 58 7.66 0.22 15.64
N LEU A 59 8.82 -0.43 15.59
CA LEU A 59 9.82 -0.32 16.65
C LEU A 59 10.66 0.95 16.49
N PRO A 60 11.18 1.54 17.59
CA PRO A 60 10.92 1.17 18.98
C PRO A 60 9.52 1.59 19.44
N PHE A 61 8.90 0.83 20.34
CA PHE A 61 7.58 1.16 20.93
C PHE A 61 7.70 2.27 21.98
N THR A 62 8.06 3.45 21.52
CA THR A 62 8.19 4.67 22.32
C THR A 62 7.27 5.74 21.78
N GLU A 63 6.64 6.49 22.67
CA GLU A 63 5.82 7.61 22.22
C GLU A 63 6.66 8.67 21.51
N TRP A 64 6.15 9.14 20.37
CA TRP A 64 6.85 10.09 19.52
C TRP A 64 6.39 11.52 19.80
N ALA A 65 7.35 12.43 19.99
CA ALA A 65 7.17 13.87 20.17
C ALA A 65 6.09 14.28 21.20
N LYS A 66 5.90 13.51 22.28
CA LYS A 66 4.99 13.89 23.37
C LYS A 66 5.69 14.77 24.40
N GLU A 67 5.03 15.86 24.83
CA GLU A 67 5.53 16.69 25.94
C GLU A 67 5.62 15.91 27.26
N ARG A 68 4.71 14.95 27.45
CA ARG A 68 4.65 14.09 28.62
C ARG A 68 4.30 12.67 28.17
N PRO A 69 5.31 11.85 27.86
CA PRO A 69 5.06 10.46 27.54
C PRO A 69 4.40 9.72 28.72
N SER A 70 3.36 8.94 28.43
CA SER A 70 2.70 8.01 29.33
C SER A 70 3.59 6.78 29.57
N PRO A 71 3.89 6.44 30.85
CA PRO A 71 4.59 5.20 31.17
C PRO A 71 3.74 3.94 30.92
N ASN A 72 2.44 4.10 30.67
CA ASN A 72 1.47 3.03 30.48
C ASN A 72 0.95 2.96 29.03
N ALA A 73 1.66 3.57 28.07
CA ALA A 73 1.30 3.46 26.66
C ALA A 73 1.30 1.99 26.22
N TYR A 74 0.32 1.61 25.39
CA TYR A 74 0.24 0.26 24.84
C TYR A 74 1.50 -0.02 24.01
N GLN A 75 2.16 -1.14 24.30
CA GLN A 75 3.48 -1.48 23.75
C GLN A 75 3.36 -2.09 22.35
N ALA A 76 3.05 -1.24 21.37
CA ALA A 76 2.96 -1.57 19.95
C ALA A 76 3.44 -0.39 19.10
N GLY A 77 3.48 -0.55 17.77
CA GLY A 77 3.66 0.57 16.86
C GLY A 77 2.44 1.49 16.83
N TYR A 78 2.57 2.70 16.27
CA TYR A 78 1.41 3.56 16.04
C TYR A 78 0.62 3.16 14.79
N CYS A 79 1.22 2.44 13.84
CA CYS A 79 0.60 2.19 12.53
C CYS A 79 -0.70 1.40 12.65
N THR A 80 -1.74 1.87 11.97
CA THR A 80 -3.04 1.20 11.94
C THR A 80 -3.11 0.24 10.75
N HIS A 81 -3.17 -1.06 11.01
CA HIS A 81 -3.35 -2.11 10.01
C HIS A 81 -4.56 -2.97 10.35
N GLY A 82 -5.17 -3.60 9.33
CA GLY A 82 -6.35 -4.44 9.46
C GLY A 82 -7.61 -3.72 9.92
N GLN A 83 -7.66 -2.39 9.84
CA GLN A 83 -8.77 -1.60 10.36
C GLN A 83 -9.05 -0.37 9.49
N SER A 84 -10.26 0.18 9.65
CA SER A 84 -10.79 1.23 8.76
C SER A 84 -9.99 2.55 8.76
N LEU A 85 -9.05 2.74 9.69
CA LEU A 85 -8.17 3.91 9.71
C LEU A 85 -6.91 3.77 8.84
N PHE A 86 -6.58 2.57 8.34
CA PHE A 86 -5.36 2.31 7.58
C PHE A 86 -5.05 3.41 6.55
N PRO A 87 -5.96 3.79 5.63
CA PRO A 87 -5.65 4.80 4.62
C PRO A 87 -5.41 6.18 5.25
N THR A 88 -6.22 6.54 6.25
CA THR A 88 -6.23 7.90 6.82
C THR A 88 -5.17 8.13 7.89
N TRP A 89 -4.63 7.09 8.52
CA TRP A 89 -3.49 7.20 9.44
C TRP A 89 -2.17 7.35 8.65
N HIS A 90 -2.03 6.63 7.53
CA HIS A 90 -0.82 6.71 6.70
C HIS A 90 -0.72 8.04 5.93
N ARG A 91 -1.84 8.72 5.63
CA ARG A 91 -1.86 10.05 5.00
C ARG A 91 -1.06 11.13 5.78
N PRO A 92 -1.36 11.44 7.06
CA PRO A 92 -0.57 12.38 7.85
C PRO A 92 0.82 11.82 8.18
N TYR A 93 1.02 10.49 8.15
CA TYR A 93 2.34 9.91 8.33
C TYR A 93 3.30 10.29 7.20
N VAL A 94 2.85 10.15 5.95
CA VAL A 94 3.61 10.62 4.78
C VAL A 94 3.78 12.14 4.81
N ALA A 95 2.77 12.90 5.24
CA ALA A 95 2.86 14.36 5.36
C ALA A 95 3.92 14.81 6.40
N LEU A 96 4.03 14.11 7.53
CA LEU A 96 5.06 14.36 8.54
C LEU A 96 6.47 14.08 8.00
N TYR A 97 6.64 12.95 7.30
CA TYR A 97 7.91 12.62 6.67
C TYR A 97 8.30 13.65 5.60
N GLU A 98 7.34 14.02 4.75
CA GLU A 98 7.53 15.04 3.72
C GLU A 98 7.86 16.42 4.30
N GLN A 99 7.20 16.84 5.39
CA GLN A 99 7.52 18.05 6.13
C GLN A 99 8.99 18.01 6.62
N THR A 100 9.38 16.94 7.29
CA THR A 100 10.73 16.75 7.84
C THR A 100 11.79 16.76 6.74
N LEU A 101 11.50 16.10 5.61
CA LEU A 101 12.39 16.04 4.46
C LEU A 101 12.50 17.40 3.75
N GLN A 102 11.40 18.15 3.61
CA GLN A 102 11.42 19.49 3.02
C GLN A 102 12.20 20.48 3.89
N GLU A 103 12.07 20.41 5.22
CA GLU A 103 12.85 21.24 6.13
C GLU A 103 14.37 21.05 5.90
N ALA A 104 14.82 19.80 5.78
CA ALA A 104 16.20 19.48 5.44
C ALA A 104 16.58 19.89 4.00
N ALA A 105 15.65 19.82 3.04
CA ALA A 105 15.87 20.33 1.68
C ALA A 105 16.07 21.86 1.66
N ILE A 106 15.30 22.60 2.47
CA ILE A 106 15.44 24.06 2.65
C ILE A 106 16.78 24.39 3.32
N GLU A 107 17.23 23.60 4.29
CA GLU A 107 18.58 23.71 4.88
C GLU A 107 19.68 23.50 3.83
N ALA A 108 19.56 22.48 2.98
CA ALA A 108 20.49 22.22 1.89
C ALA A 108 20.50 23.34 0.84
N ALA A 109 19.32 23.85 0.45
CA ALA A 109 19.18 24.94 -0.52
C ALA A 109 19.95 26.21 -0.11
N LYS A 110 19.98 26.54 1.19
CA LYS A 110 20.72 27.69 1.73
C LYS A 110 22.24 27.58 1.57
N GLN A 111 22.77 26.37 1.38
CA GLN A 111 24.21 26.13 1.25
C GLN A 111 24.71 26.35 -0.18
N PHE A 112 23.83 26.35 -1.18
CA PHE A 112 24.23 26.61 -2.56
C PHE A 112 24.82 28.01 -2.73
N THR A 113 25.92 28.09 -3.47
CA THR A 113 26.62 29.34 -3.78
C THR A 113 26.30 29.87 -5.18
N VAL A 114 25.69 29.02 -6.02
CA VAL A 114 25.21 29.30 -7.38
C VAL A 114 23.70 29.07 -7.46
N ASP A 115 23.01 29.72 -8.40
CA ASP A 115 21.57 29.55 -8.66
C ASP A 115 20.67 29.57 -7.41
N LYS A 116 21.04 30.37 -6.40
CA LYS A 116 20.48 30.34 -5.04
C LYS A 116 18.96 30.46 -5.01
N GLU A 117 18.42 31.38 -5.80
CA GLU A 117 16.97 31.61 -5.89
C GLU A 117 16.25 30.37 -6.43
N ALA A 118 16.81 29.72 -7.46
CA ALA A 118 16.23 28.54 -8.05
C ALA A 118 16.28 27.32 -7.12
N TRP A 119 17.37 27.15 -6.35
CA TRP A 119 17.45 26.11 -5.31
C TRP A 119 16.48 26.36 -4.16
N THR A 120 16.34 27.62 -3.73
CA THR A 120 15.39 28.00 -2.69
C THR A 120 13.96 27.73 -3.14
N GLN A 121 13.61 28.11 -4.37
CA GLN A 121 12.28 27.85 -4.95
C GLN A 121 12.02 26.34 -5.09
N ALA A 122 12.99 25.58 -5.63
CA ALA A 122 12.84 24.13 -5.74
C ALA A 122 12.62 23.45 -4.38
N ALA A 123 13.26 23.92 -3.30
CA ALA A 123 13.03 23.39 -1.96
C ALA A 123 11.63 23.72 -1.41
N GLN A 124 11.02 24.84 -1.81
CA GLN A 124 9.63 25.16 -1.47
C GLN A 124 8.63 24.30 -2.27
N ASP A 125 8.95 24.03 -3.53
CA ASP A 125 8.12 23.20 -4.42
C ASP A 125 8.27 21.70 -4.17
N PHE A 126 9.33 21.31 -3.44
CA PHE A 126 9.69 19.93 -3.15
C PHE A 126 8.55 19.16 -2.45
N ARG A 127 8.19 18.01 -3.01
CA ARG A 127 7.21 17.07 -2.46
C ARG A 127 7.76 15.65 -2.54
N GLN A 128 7.32 14.78 -1.63
CA GLN A 128 7.67 13.36 -1.61
C GLN A 128 7.16 12.68 -2.90
N PRO A 129 8.03 12.06 -3.72
CA PRO A 129 7.58 11.38 -4.93
C PRO A 129 6.87 10.06 -4.64
N TYR A 130 5.95 9.67 -5.53
CA TYR A 130 5.25 8.38 -5.46
C TYR A 130 5.82 7.37 -6.46
N TRP A 131 5.88 6.09 -6.05
CA TRP A 131 6.22 4.97 -6.92
C TRP A 131 4.93 4.33 -7.44
N ASP A 132 4.59 4.57 -8.71
CA ASP A 132 3.37 4.05 -9.37
C ASP A 132 3.48 2.56 -9.70
N TRP A 133 3.57 1.72 -8.67
CA TRP A 133 3.79 0.29 -8.79
C TRP A 133 2.67 -0.45 -9.54
N GLY A 134 1.46 0.12 -9.61
CA GLY A 134 0.36 -0.42 -10.42
C GLY A 134 0.53 -0.20 -11.93
N PHE A 135 1.38 0.76 -12.34
CA PHE A 135 1.69 1.02 -13.75
C PHE A 135 3.09 0.52 -14.13
N GLN A 136 4.07 0.76 -13.25
CA GLN A 136 5.45 0.38 -13.41
C GLN A 136 6.00 -0.14 -12.08
N LEU A 137 5.91 -1.46 -11.87
CA LEU A 137 6.39 -2.10 -10.65
C LEU A 137 7.91 -2.01 -10.52
N VAL A 138 8.70 -2.21 -11.57
CA VAL A 138 10.17 -2.03 -11.48
C VAL A 138 10.49 -0.52 -11.50
N PRO A 139 10.92 0.10 -10.39
CA PRO A 139 11.20 1.53 -10.35
C PRO A 139 12.50 1.88 -11.11
N PRO A 140 12.80 3.17 -11.35
CA PRO A 140 14.06 3.60 -11.92
C PRO A 140 15.28 3.10 -11.15
N ASP A 141 16.42 2.95 -11.84
CA ASP A 141 17.65 2.42 -11.25
C ASP A 141 18.16 3.29 -10.08
N GLU A 142 17.87 4.60 -10.07
CA GLU A 142 18.12 5.52 -8.95
C GLU A 142 17.46 5.11 -7.63
N VAL A 143 16.42 4.28 -7.67
CA VAL A 143 15.64 3.88 -6.48
C VAL A 143 16.02 2.48 -6.00
N ILE A 144 16.42 1.59 -6.93
CA ILE A 144 16.56 0.16 -6.66
C ILE A 144 17.96 -0.41 -6.88
N ARG A 145 18.80 0.20 -7.72
CA ARG A 145 20.04 -0.42 -8.21
C ARG A 145 21.29 0.44 -8.02
N ASN A 146 21.20 1.73 -8.28
CA ASN A 146 22.38 2.60 -8.37
C ASN A 146 22.95 2.88 -6.99
N GLU A 147 24.08 2.24 -6.65
CA GLU A 147 24.80 2.46 -5.39
C GLU A 147 25.27 3.91 -5.21
N GLN A 148 25.52 4.61 -6.32
CA GLN A 148 25.81 6.04 -6.32
C GLN A 148 24.88 6.80 -7.24
N ILE A 149 24.59 8.05 -6.90
CA ILE A 149 23.72 8.94 -7.66
C ILE A 149 24.43 10.26 -7.96
N GLN A 150 24.31 10.74 -9.21
CA GLN A 150 24.88 12.01 -9.61
C GLN A 150 23.97 13.18 -9.21
N ILE A 151 24.55 14.15 -8.52
CA ILE A 151 23.88 15.36 -8.04
C ILE A 151 24.71 16.61 -8.31
N VAL A 152 24.13 17.78 -8.07
CA VAL A 152 24.84 19.06 -8.09
C VAL A 152 25.40 19.37 -6.69
N ASP A 153 26.67 19.69 -6.62
CA ASP A 153 27.33 20.15 -5.40
C ASP A 153 27.05 21.63 -5.13
N TYR A 154 27.30 22.11 -3.91
CA TYR A 154 26.93 23.48 -3.52
C TYR A 154 27.62 24.59 -4.33
N ASN A 155 28.72 24.27 -5.03
CA ASN A 155 29.41 25.17 -5.95
C ASN A 155 28.93 25.07 -7.41
N GLY A 156 27.94 24.23 -7.71
CA GLY A 156 27.41 23.99 -9.06
C GLY A 156 28.07 22.85 -9.83
N SER A 157 29.16 22.26 -9.32
CA SER A 157 29.81 21.12 -9.99
C SER A 157 28.99 19.84 -9.86
N LYS A 158 29.13 18.90 -10.80
CA LYS A 158 28.48 17.59 -10.73
C LYS A 158 29.34 16.61 -9.95
N VAL A 159 28.76 15.97 -8.94
CA VAL A 159 29.42 14.99 -8.08
C VAL A 159 28.60 13.71 -7.97
N SER A 160 29.26 12.60 -7.66
CA SER A 160 28.62 11.31 -7.38
C SER A 160 28.67 11.06 -5.88
N VAL A 161 27.53 10.73 -5.27
CA VAL A 161 27.42 10.46 -3.83
C VAL A 161 26.76 9.10 -3.59
N GLN A 162 26.97 8.53 -2.40
CA GLN A 162 26.27 7.31 -1.98
C GLN A 162 24.77 7.54 -2.00
N ASN A 163 24.03 6.57 -2.55
CA ASN A 163 22.59 6.69 -2.75
C ASN A 163 21.82 6.40 -1.43
N PRO A 164 21.21 7.41 -0.79
CA PRO A 164 20.50 7.23 0.47
C PRO A 164 19.14 6.53 0.31
N ILE A 165 18.67 6.32 -0.94
CA ILE A 165 17.37 5.71 -1.25
C ILE A 165 17.42 4.18 -1.15
N LEU A 166 18.60 3.57 -1.31
CA LEU A 166 18.71 2.11 -1.32
C LEU A 166 18.52 1.50 0.07
N ARG A 167 19.04 2.16 1.11
CA ARG A 167 19.05 1.61 2.46
C ARG A 167 19.31 2.67 3.52
N TYR A 168 18.75 2.47 4.70
CA TYR A 168 19.14 3.18 5.90
C TYR A 168 20.24 2.40 6.62
N GLN A 169 21.21 3.11 7.24
CA GLN A 169 22.23 2.52 8.09
C GLN A 169 21.94 2.89 9.55
N PHE A 170 21.74 1.91 10.42
CA PHE A 170 21.50 2.12 11.84
C PHE A 170 22.78 2.56 12.58
N HIS A 171 22.70 3.58 13.43
CA HIS A 171 23.84 4.16 14.16
C HIS A 171 23.47 4.61 15.59
N PRO A 172 23.17 3.68 16.52
CA PRO A 172 23.37 2.23 16.43
C PRO A 172 22.10 1.47 16.03
N ILE A 173 22.22 0.14 15.92
CA ILE A 173 21.04 -0.75 15.99
C ILE A 173 20.38 -0.53 17.36
N ASP A 174 19.07 -0.27 17.36
CA ASP A 174 18.35 0.03 18.59
C ASP A 174 18.21 -1.22 19.47
N PRO A 175 18.36 -1.12 20.81
CA PRO A 175 18.24 -2.26 21.71
C PRO A 175 16.89 -2.99 21.65
N SER A 176 15.82 -2.29 21.27
CA SER A 176 14.49 -2.90 21.09
C SER A 176 14.45 -3.97 20.00
N PHE A 177 15.44 -3.99 19.10
CA PHE A 177 15.51 -4.99 18.03
C PHE A 177 15.99 -6.34 18.57
N SER A 178 16.58 -6.42 19.77
CA SER A 178 17.25 -7.62 20.28
C SER A 178 16.43 -8.92 20.21
N PRO A 179 15.10 -8.94 20.43
CA PRO A 179 14.29 -10.15 20.32
C PRO A 179 14.10 -10.66 18.89
N TYR A 180 14.32 -9.80 17.88
CA TYR A 180 13.99 -10.07 16.50
C TYR A 180 15.24 -10.56 15.75
N ARG A 181 15.25 -11.86 15.47
CA ARG A 181 16.34 -12.54 14.76
C ARG A 181 16.63 -11.84 13.43
N ASP A 182 17.92 -11.76 13.10
CA ASP A 182 18.49 -11.11 11.90
C ASP A 182 18.44 -9.58 11.95
N PHE A 183 17.27 -8.99 12.24
CA PHE A 183 17.06 -7.54 12.41
C PHE A 183 17.93 -6.94 13.53
N ASN A 184 18.24 -7.70 14.57
CA ASN A 184 19.16 -7.29 15.65
C ASN A 184 20.64 -7.24 15.25
N THR A 185 21.02 -7.72 14.07
CA THR A 185 22.42 -7.76 13.60
C THR A 185 22.67 -7.00 12.31
N TRP A 186 21.63 -6.81 11.48
CA TRP A 186 21.74 -6.04 10.25
C TRP A 186 21.98 -4.56 10.54
N ARG A 187 23.14 -4.06 10.09
CA ARG A 187 23.51 -2.64 10.23
C ARG A 187 22.80 -1.74 9.23
N THR A 188 22.18 -2.31 8.20
CA THR A 188 21.40 -1.59 7.21
C THR A 188 20.09 -2.30 6.95
N THR A 189 19.10 -1.58 6.44
CA THR A 189 17.92 -2.23 5.86
C THR A 189 18.31 -3.12 4.68
N ILE A 190 17.61 -4.23 4.52
CA ILE A 190 17.89 -5.28 3.53
C ILE A 190 16.61 -5.62 2.76
N ARG A 191 16.69 -5.63 1.43
CA ARG A 191 15.62 -6.04 0.52
C ARG A 191 15.87 -7.44 -0.04
N ASN A 192 14.80 -8.24 -0.19
CA ASN A 192 14.82 -9.58 -0.81
C ASN A 192 16.04 -10.45 -0.39
N PRO A 193 16.28 -10.72 0.91
CA PRO A 193 17.50 -11.38 1.36
C PRO A 193 17.62 -12.85 0.90
N ASP A 194 18.83 -13.30 0.61
CA ASP A 194 19.13 -14.71 0.37
C ASP A 194 19.24 -15.54 1.67
N ARG A 195 19.47 -16.86 1.57
CA ARG A 195 19.69 -17.75 2.72
C ARG A 195 20.92 -17.39 3.55
N ASN A 196 21.86 -16.62 2.99
CA ASN A 196 23.05 -16.13 3.66
C ASN A 196 22.84 -14.73 4.26
N LYS A 197 21.60 -14.24 4.32
CA LYS A 197 21.19 -12.95 4.90
C LYS A 197 21.78 -11.75 4.16
N ARG A 198 22.04 -11.89 2.86
CA ARG A 198 22.54 -10.82 1.99
C ARG A 198 21.43 -10.31 1.07
N GLU A 199 21.43 -9.01 0.86
CA GLU A 199 20.53 -8.34 -0.10
C GLU A 199 20.70 -8.92 -1.51
N ASN A 200 19.59 -9.20 -2.21
CA ASN A 200 19.59 -9.72 -3.57
C ASN A 200 18.73 -8.87 -4.52
N ILE A 201 19.26 -7.71 -4.91
CA ILE A 201 18.63 -6.79 -5.86
C ILE A 201 18.35 -7.43 -7.24
N PRO A 202 19.27 -8.21 -7.85
CA PRO A 202 18.96 -8.86 -9.13
C PRO A 202 17.76 -9.82 -9.04
N GLY A 203 17.65 -10.55 -7.92
CA GLY A 203 16.48 -11.38 -7.64
C GLY A 203 15.20 -10.56 -7.48
N LEU A 204 15.27 -9.43 -6.77
CA LEU A 204 14.15 -8.52 -6.57
C LEU A 204 13.63 -7.95 -7.90
N ILE A 205 14.53 -7.49 -8.76
CA ILE A 205 14.15 -6.92 -10.07
C ILE A 205 13.48 -7.98 -10.95
N ARG A 206 13.97 -9.23 -10.94
CA ARG A 206 13.29 -10.34 -11.64
C ARG A 206 11.91 -10.59 -11.07
N LYS A 207 11.77 -10.65 -9.74
CA LYS A 207 10.48 -10.83 -9.05
C LYS A 207 9.48 -9.73 -9.42
N MET A 208 9.87 -8.46 -9.33
CA MET A 208 9.04 -7.32 -9.77
C MET A 208 8.67 -7.41 -11.25
N GLY A 209 9.57 -7.90 -12.10
CA GLY A 209 9.27 -8.13 -13.51
C GLY A 209 8.22 -9.23 -13.75
N ILE A 210 8.11 -10.20 -12.85
CA ILE A 210 7.15 -11.31 -12.89
C ILE A 210 5.79 -10.86 -12.29
N GLU A 211 5.80 -10.15 -11.17
CA GLU A 211 4.61 -9.72 -10.42
C GLU A 211 3.85 -8.55 -11.08
N GLY A 212 4.52 -7.77 -11.93
CA GLY A 212 4.00 -6.48 -12.41
C GLY A 212 2.63 -6.53 -13.08
N ASP A 213 2.35 -7.58 -13.85
CA ASP A 213 1.07 -7.73 -14.55
C ASP A 213 -0.09 -7.98 -13.56
N GLN A 214 0.14 -8.83 -12.55
CA GLN A 214 -0.85 -9.07 -11.48
C GLN A 214 -1.07 -7.86 -10.59
N ILE A 215 0.00 -7.19 -10.18
CA ILE A 215 -0.12 -5.99 -9.35
C ILE A 215 -0.93 -4.90 -10.08
N ARG A 216 -0.77 -4.78 -11.39
CA ARG A 216 -1.61 -3.89 -12.22
C ARG A 216 -3.08 -4.30 -12.20
N GLU A 217 -3.40 -5.58 -12.39
CA GLU A 217 -4.78 -6.08 -12.33
C GLU A 217 -5.39 -5.87 -10.93
N LYS A 218 -4.66 -6.19 -9.86
CA LYS A 218 -5.10 -5.96 -8.49
C LYS A 218 -5.37 -4.49 -8.22
N THR A 219 -4.49 -3.59 -8.69
CA THR A 219 -4.67 -2.13 -8.56
C THR A 219 -5.96 -1.67 -9.25
N TYR A 220 -6.18 -2.12 -10.50
CA TYR A 220 -7.38 -1.75 -11.25
C TYR A 220 -8.65 -2.21 -10.54
N ASN A 221 -8.71 -3.49 -10.16
CA ASN A 221 -9.89 -4.05 -9.52
C ASN A 221 -10.16 -3.41 -8.15
N MET A 222 -9.11 -3.18 -7.35
CA MET A 222 -9.19 -2.50 -6.05
C MET A 222 -9.79 -1.09 -6.16
N LEU A 223 -9.40 -0.33 -7.18
CA LEU A 223 -9.88 1.03 -7.39
C LEU A 223 -11.33 1.07 -7.90
N LYS A 224 -11.73 0.11 -8.73
CA LYS A 224 -13.02 0.13 -9.46
C LYS A 224 -14.16 -0.61 -8.75
N PHE A 225 -13.86 -1.70 -8.07
CA PHE A 225 -14.87 -2.67 -7.60
C PHE A 225 -15.01 -2.71 -6.08
N ASN A 226 -14.44 -1.73 -5.37
CA ASN A 226 -14.74 -1.48 -3.98
C ASN A 226 -15.60 -0.21 -3.86
N ASP A 227 -16.87 -0.39 -3.54
CA ASP A 227 -17.90 0.66 -3.52
C ASP A 227 -18.27 1.13 -2.11
N ASN A 228 -17.55 0.66 -1.10
CA ASN A 228 -17.72 1.09 0.29
C ASN A 228 -16.37 1.10 1.03
N TRP A 229 -16.34 1.80 2.15
CA TRP A 229 -15.09 2.04 2.88
C TRP A 229 -14.49 0.78 3.49
N GLU A 230 -15.29 -0.15 4.01
CA GLU A 230 -14.78 -1.32 4.72
C GLU A 230 -14.02 -2.24 3.76
N LEU A 231 -14.62 -2.58 2.61
CA LEU A 231 -14.00 -3.42 1.58
C LEU A 231 -12.82 -2.73 0.89
N PHE A 232 -12.85 -1.39 0.76
CA PHE A 232 -11.74 -0.64 0.19
C PHE A 232 -10.56 -0.49 1.15
N SER A 233 -10.81 -0.20 2.43
CA SER A 233 -9.78 0.39 3.29
C SER A 233 -8.83 -0.60 3.93
N ASN A 234 -9.27 -1.83 4.20
CA ASN A 234 -8.56 -2.72 5.12
C ASN A 234 -8.74 -4.21 4.79
N HIS A 235 -8.17 -5.08 5.63
CA HIS A 235 -8.25 -6.55 5.50
C HIS A 235 -9.62 -7.21 5.80
N ALA A 236 -10.71 -6.45 5.84
CA ALA A 236 -12.04 -7.01 6.09
C ALA A 236 -12.44 -8.06 5.05
N GLU A 237 -13.14 -9.10 5.52
CA GLU A 237 -13.86 -10.03 4.65
C GLU A 237 -15.26 -9.47 4.36
N GLY A 238 -15.71 -9.57 3.11
CA GLY A 238 -17.08 -9.24 2.72
C GLY A 238 -17.77 -10.32 1.88
N ASP A 239 -19.04 -10.60 2.18
CA ASP A 239 -19.85 -11.64 1.50
C ASP A 239 -19.93 -11.49 -0.03
N ASP A 240 -19.79 -10.26 -0.55
CA ASP A 240 -19.85 -9.94 -1.97
C ASP A 240 -18.55 -9.32 -2.54
N GLN A 241 -17.46 -9.37 -1.76
CA GLN A 241 -16.16 -8.86 -2.19
C GLN A 241 -15.55 -9.74 -3.30
N HIS A 242 -14.92 -9.10 -4.29
CA HIS A 242 -14.33 -9.75 -5.45
C HIS A 242 -13.11 -9.00 -6.00
N ALA A 243 -12.59 -8.08 -5.19
CA ALA A 243 -11.39 -7.30 -5.47
C ALA A 243 -10.60 -7.16 -4.17
N ASN A 244 -9.29 -7.03 -4.30
CA ASN A 244 -8.43 -6.73 -3.17
C ASN A 244 -8.78 -5.35 -2.60
N SER A 245 -8.66 -5.19 -1.28
CA SER A 245 -8.68 -3.86 -0.65
C SER A 245 -7.39 -3.10 -0.94
N LEU A 246 -7.36 -1.79 -0.64
CA LEU A 246 -6.14 -0.98 -0.71
C LEU A 246 -5.02 -1.58 0.14
N GLU A 247 -5.36 -2.06 1.35
CA GLU A 247 -4.40 -2.67 2.27
C GLU A 247 -3.86 -4.00 1.72
N ALA A 248 -4.71 -4.84 1.12
CA ALA A 248 -4.25 -6.11 0.53
C ALA A 248 -3.27 -5.92 -0.65
N VAL A 249 -3.49 -4.92 -1.52
CA VAL A 249 -2.52 -4.62 -2.60
C VAL A 249 -1.27 -3.92 -2.06
N HIS A 250 -1.41 -3.13 -0.98
CA HIS A 250 -0.28 -2.56 -0.24
C HIS A 250 0.64 -3.65 0.32
N ASP A 251 0.05 -4.67 0.96
CA ASP A 251 0.77 -5.81 1.55
C ASP A 251 1.58 -6.58 0.52
N ASP A 252 1.07 -6.70 -0.70
CA ASP A 252 1.83 -7.30 -1.81
C ASP A 252 3.13 -6.55 -2.11
N ILE A 253 3.15 -5.22 -2.07
CA ILE A 253 4.37 -4.45 -2.32
C ILE A 253 5.39 -4.64 -1.20
N HIS A 254 4.92 -4.68 0.05
CA HIS A 254 5.74 -5.04 1.20
C HIS A 254 6.37 -6.44 1.04
N GLY A 255 5.56 -7.42 0.64
CA GLY A 255 6.00 -8.78 0.37
C GLY A 255 6.99 -8.88 -0.80
N VAL A 256 6.69 -8.24 -1.94
CA VAL A 256 7.54 -8.25 -3.14
C VAL A 256 8.92 -7.67 -2.84
N VAL A 257 9.00 -6.57 -2.08
CA VAL A 257 10.30 -5.95 -1.73
C VAL A 257 11.02 -6.72 -0.63
N GLY A 258 10.28 -7.17 0.38
CA GLY A 258 10.84 -7.69 1.62
C GLY A 258 11.13 -9.19 1.62
N PHE A 259 10.25 -10.03 1.07
CA PHE A 259 10.50 -11.48 1.04
C PHE A 259 11.61 -11.81 0.05
N GLY A 260 12.62 -12.55 0.49
CA GLY A 260 13.57 -13.25 -0.37
C GLY A 260 13.49 -14.75 -0.09
N GLN A 261 14.63 -15.37 0.16
CA GLN A 261 14.69 -16.70 0.77
C GLN A 261 14.56 -16.63 2.31
N THR A 262 14.66 -15.43 2.87
CA THR A 262 14.35 -15.07 4.27
C THR A 262 13.59 -13.73 4.26
N ARG A 263 13.13 -13.23 5.41
CA ARG A 263 12.44 -11.94 5.53
C ARG A 263 13.41 -10.75 5.58
N GLY A 264 13.21 -9.77 4.71
CA GLY A 264 13.83 -8.44 4.76
C GLY A 264 13.01 -7.42 5.56
N HIS A 265 13.48 -6.19 5.65
CA HIS A 265 12.84 -5.16 6.50
C HIS A 265 11.45 -4.78 6.00
N MET A 266 11.28 -4.66 4.68
CA MET A 266 10.01 -4.29 4.05
C MET A 266 8.87 -5.31 4.23
N THR A 267 9.12 -6.53 4.74
CA THR A 267 8.04 -7.50 4.96
C THR A 267 7.57 -7.56 6.41
N VAL A 268 8.18 -6.79 7.33
CA VAL A 268 7.82 -6.81 8.76
C VAL A 268 7.39 -5.41 9.20
N PRO A 269 6.14 -5.22 9.68
CA PRO A 269 5.62 -3.90 10.08
C PRO A 269 6.51 -3.17 11.08
N PHE A 270 7.21 -3.89 11.95
CA PHE A 270 8.09 -3.28 12.94
C PHE A 270 9.31 -2.58 12.34
N PHE A 271 9.72 -2.95 11.13
CA PHE A 271 10.98 -2.50 10.52
C PHE A 271 10.79 -1.84 9.15
N ALA A 272 9.65 -2.02 8.48
CA ALA A 272 9.47 -1.64 7.08
C ALA A 272 9.73 -0.16 6.82
N ALA A 273 9.27 0.73 7.71
CA ALA A 273 9.46 2.17 7.57
C ALA A 273 10.92 2.64 7.61
N PHE A 274 11.86 1.80 8.09
CA PHE A 274 13.29 2.10 8.03
C PHE A 274 13.85 1.95 6.62
N ASP A 275 13.23 1.18 5.72
CA ASP A 275 13.66 1.13 4.33
C ASP A 275 13.17 2.39 3.59
N PRO A 276 14.06 3.20 2.98
CA PRO A 276 13.63 4.45 2.33
C PRO A 276 12.60 4.29 1.20
N ILE A 277 12.45 3.10 0.60
CA ILE A 277 11.41 2.86 -0.43
C ILE A 277 9.99 2.82 0.16
N PHE A 278 9.85 2.59 1.46
CA PHE A 278 8.58 2.64 2.20
C PHE A 278 7.82 3.94 1.89
N TRP A 279 8.52 5.07 1.93
CA TRP A 279 7.90 6.37 1.75
C TRP A 279 7.42 6.58 0.32
N LEU A 280 8.13 6.07 -0.69
CA LEU A 280 7.68 6.10 -2.09
C LEU A 280 6.44 5.22 -2.29
N HIS A 281 6.43 4.05 -1.63
CA HIS A 281 5.30 3.14 -1.63
C HIS A 281 4.05 3.79 -1.02
N HIS A 282 4.12 4.29 0.21
CA HIS A 282 2.99 4.91 0.90
C HIS A 282 2.51 6.22 0.27
N THR A 283 3.39 6.93 -0.43
CA THR A 283 2.97 8.10 -1.23
C THR A 283 2.07 7.70 -2.40
N ASN A 284 2.31 6.53 -3.00
CA ASN A 284 1.40 5.97 -4.00
C ASN A 284 0.14 5.37 -3.38
N VAL A 285 0.21 4.76 -2.20
CA VAL A 285 -0.99 4.31 -1.45
C VAL A 285 -1.91 5.49 -1.17
N ASP A 286 -1.35 6.62 -0.74
CA ASP A 286 -2.09 7.86 -0.53
C ASP A 286 -2.63 8.48 -1.84
N ARG A 287 -1.91 8.31 -2.95
CA ARG A 287 -2.40 8.65 -4.30
C ARG A 287 -3.61 7.81 -4.67
N LEU A 288 -3.55 6.50 -4.46
CA LEU A 288 -4.64 5.57 -4.75
C LEU A 288 -5.88 5.88 -3.88
N LEU A 289 -5.71 6.24 -2.60
CA LEU A 289 -6.79 6.77 -1.77
C LEU A 289 -7.44 8.01 -2.40
N SER A 290 -6.64 8.94 -2.92
CA SER A 290 -7.14 10.16 -3.57
C SER A 290 -7.91 9.87 -4.86
N LEU A 291 -7.41 8.94 -5.68
CA LEU A 291 -8.10 8.49 -6.90
C LEU A 291 -9.42 7.77 -6.59
N TRP A 292 -9.42 6.87 -5.59
CA TRP A 292 -10.63 6.18 -5.16
C TRP A 292 -11.67 7.16 -4.58
N GLN A 293 -11.24 8.12 -3.76
CA GLN A 293 -12.12 9.16 -3.23
C GLN A 293 -12.76 9.99 -4.35
N ALA A 294 -12.00 10.33 -5.39
CA ALA A 294 -12.54 11.05 -6.54
C ALA A 294 -13.61 10.23 -7.29
N MET A 295 -13.44 8.91 -7.34
CA MET A 295 -14.43 8.01 -7.94
C MET A 295 -15.63 7.68 -7.05
N ASN A 296 -15.50 7.90 -5.73
CA ASN A 296 -16.49 7.62 -4.70
C ASN A 296 -16.64 8.83 -3.75
N PRO A 297 -17.04 10.03 -4.25
CA PRO A 297 -16.86 11.31 -3.56
C PRO A 297 -17.73 11.53 -2.32
N ASP A 298 -18.65 10.61 -2.03
CA ASP A 298 -19.54 10.65 -0.87
C ASP A 298 -19.23 9.55 0.15
N ILE A 299 -18.20 8.75 -0.10
CA ILE A 299 -17.79 7.63 0.74
C ILE A 299 -16.48 7.99 1.45
N TRP A 300 -16.46 7.75 2.77
CA TRP A 300 -15.31 8.00 3.63
C TRP A 300 -15.38 7.07 4.84
N VAL A 301 -14.37 7.13 5.72
CA VAL A 301 -14.21 6.29 6.92
C VAL A 301 -15.54 5.86 7.55
N THR A 302 -15.72 4.58 7.80
CA THR A 302 -16.87 4.05 8.55
C THR A 302 -16.42 3.54 9.91
N PRO A 303 -17.32 3.49 10.92
CA PRO A 303 -17.03 2.76 12.15
C PRO A 303 -16.62 1.33 11.83
N GLY A 304 -15.60 0.83 12.52
CA GLY A 304 -15.02 -0.49 12.29
C GLY A 304 -14.45 -1.08 13.57
N GLU A 305 -14.12 -2.36 13.51
CA GLU A 305 -13.49 -3.05 14.62
C GLU A 305 -12.00 -2.68 14.71
N ASN A 306 -11.50 -2.49 15.93
CA ASN A 306 -10.06 -2.41 16.18
C ASN A 306 -9.48 -3.83 16.15
N ARG A 307 -9.04 -4.25 14.97
CA ARG A 307 -8.55 -5.62 14.74
C ARG A 307 -7.10 -5.81 15.20
N ASP A 308 -6.28 -4.77 15.10
CA ASP A 308 -4.88 -4.75 15.56
C ASP A 308 -4.66 -3.52 16.45
N PRO A 309 -4.63 -3.67 17.79
CA PRO A 309 -4.42 -2.53 18.68
C PRO A 309 -3.06 -1.90 18.44
N THR A 310 -3.02 -0.58 18.55
CA THR A 310 -1.83 0.25 18.29
C THR A 310 -1.49 1.06 19.54
N MET A 311 -0.33 1.71 19.55
CA MET A 311 0.02 2.63 20.63
C MET A 311 -1.02 3.77 20.78
N GLY A 312 -1.62 4.20 19.67
CA GLY A 312 -2.65 5.25 19.65
C GLY A 312 -4.07 4.76 19.94
N ILE A 313 -4.33 3.46 19.79
CA ILE A 313 -5.68 2.87 19.84
C ILE A 313 -5.60 1.59 20.66
N ALA A 314 -5.97 1.71 21.94
CA ALA A 314 -5.95 0.60 22.88
C ALA A 314 -6.91 -0.55 22.46
N PRO A 315 -6.64 -1.78 22.92
CA PRO A 315 -7.57 -2.91 22.75
C PRO A 315 -9.00 -2.53 23.18
N ASP A 316 -10.01 -3.10 22.52
CA ASP A 316 -11.45 -2.85 22.75
C ASP A 316 -11.99 -1.44 22.41
N THR A 317 -11.13 -0.53 21.90
CA THR A 317 -11.59 0.77 21.41
C THR A 317 -12.31 0.61 20.07
N GLN A 318 -13.59 0.99 19.97
CA GLN A 318 -14.26 1.05 18.67
C GLN A 318 -13.65 2.17 17.81
N VAL A 319 -13.30 1.84 16.57
CA VAL A 319 -12.91 2.84 15.58
C VAL A 319 -14.17 3.58 15.15
N THR A 320 -14.18 4.91 15.26
CA THR A 320 -15.36 5.73 14.94
C THR A 320 -14.98 6.87 14.00
N LYS A 321 -15.79 7.05 12.95
CA LYS A 321 -15.68 8.17 12.00
C LYS A 321 -15.96 9.51 12.69
N ASP A 322 -16.99 9.48 13.54
CA ASP A 322 -17.59 10.54 14.33
C ASP A 322 -18.92 9.95 14.80
N THR A 323 -19.04 9.53 16.06
CA THR A 323 -20.34 9.11 16.61
C THR A 323 -20.61 9.77 17.96
N ARG A 324 -21.89 10.10 18.16
CA ARG A 324 -22.43 10.70 19.39
C ARG A 324 -22.16 9.76 20.57
N MET A 325 -21.18 10.06 21.42
CA MET A 325 -21.18 9.51 22.77
C MET A 325 -22.27 10.23 23.56
N SER A 326 -23.39 9.55 23.81
CA SER A 326 -24.34 9.98 24.82
C SER A 326 -23.79 9.56 26.17
N LEU A 327 -23.08 10.45 26.86
CA LEU A 327 -22.74 10.24 28.26
C LEU A 327 -24.04 10.34 29.08
N ASN A 328 -24.45 9.25 29.72
CA ASN A 328 -25.54 9.29 30.70
C ASN A 328 -25.04 9.94 31.99
N ILE A 329 -25.05 11.27 32.04
CA ILE A 329 -24.66 12.04 33.22
C ILE A 329 -25.92 12.36 34.07
N ASN A 330 -26.42 11.38 34.83
CA ASN A 330 -27.54 11.52 35.80
C ASN A 330 -28.89 12.01 35.17
N PRO A 331 -30.07 11.65 35.69
CA PRO A 331 -31.34 11.86 34.99
C PRO A 331 -31.85 13.33 35.02
N VAL A 332 -31.00 14.31 35.32
CA VAL A 332 -31.41 15.72 35.52
C VAL A 332 -30.64 16.72 34.63
N ILE A 333 -29.59 16.30 33.90
CA ILE A 333 -28.80 17.22 33.05
C ILE A 333 -28.91 16.79 31.59
N HIS A 334 -29.15 17.77 30.72
CA HIS A 334 -29.22 17.63 29.27
C HIS A 334 -28.15 16.68 28.70
N GLN A 335 -28.58 15.83 27.77
CA GLN A 335 -27.75 14.93 26.97
C GLN A 335 -26.62 15.73 26.30
N LEU A 336 -25.40 15.66 26.85
CA LEU A 336 -24.22 16.24 26.23
C LEU A 336 -23.78 15.30 25.11
N ILE A 337 -23.99 15.73 23.87
CA ILE A 337 -23.49 15.03 22.68
C ILE A 337 -22.03 15.41 22.51
N ILE A 338 -21.12 14.49 22.82
CA ILE A 338 -19.72 14.62 22.42
C ILE A 338 -19.54 13.80 21.15
N LEU A 339 -19.19 14.45 20.05
CA LEU A 339 -18.66 13.78 18.86
C LEU A 339 -17.23 13.35 19.22
N VAL A 340 -16.98 12.05 19.30
CA VAL A 340 -15.64 11.50 19.48
C VAL A 340 -15.25 10.89 18.14
N SER A 341 -14.37 11.54 17.39
CA SER A 341 -13.66 10.90 16.27
C SER A 341 -12.40 10.23 16.81
N THR A 342 -12.00 9.10 16.23
CA THR A 342 -10.74 8.47 16.61
C THR A 342 -9.56 9.37 16.27
N ALA A 343 -8.72 9.64 17.26
CA ALA A 343 -7.49 10.41 17.13
C ALA A 343 -6.45 9.63 16.32
N LEU A 344 -5.81 10.29 15.35
CA LEU A 344 -4.73 9.74 14.54
C LEU A 344 -3.37 10.04 15.19
N GLU A 345 -3.15 9.46 16.36
CA GLU A 345 -1.88 9.60 17.08
C GLU A 345 -0.70 9.01 16.26
N PRO A 346 0.50 9.62 16.26
CA PRO A 346 0.92 10.79 17.03
C PRO A 346 0.81 12.12 16.26
N PHE A 347 -0.09 12.25 15.28
CA PHE A 347 -0.13 13.38 14.36
C PHE A 347 -1.03 14.52 14.86
N TYR A 348 -0.47 15.71 14.96
CA TYR A 348 -1.16 16.87 15.54
C TYR A 348 -1.26 18.03 14.54
N GLU A 349 -2.46 18.58 14.34
CA GLU A 349 -2.70 19.80 13.53
C GLU A 349 -2.11 21.03 14.23
N THR A 350 -2.28 21.11 15.54
CA THR A 350 -1.63 22.09 16.41
C THR A 350 -1.14 21.38 17.67
N LYS A 351 -0.33 22.05 18.49
CA LYS A 351 0.20 21.47 19.74
C LYS A 351 -0.82 20.67 20.57
N ASP A 352 -2.09 21.12 20.60
CA ASP A 352 -3.14 20.55 21.45
C ASP A 352 -4.22 19.78 20.67
N LYS A 353 -4.23 19.85 19.34
CA LYS A 353 -5.27 19.26 18.48
C LYS A 353 -4.70 18.14 17.62
N VAL A 354 -5.04 16.91 17.95
CA VAL A 354 -4.70 15.71 17.16
C VAL A 354 -5.52 15.68 15.86
N TRP A 355 -4.92 15.18 14.77
CA TRP A 355 -5.64 14.93 13.54
C TRP A 355 -6.70 13.84 13.74
N THR A 356 -7.78 13.93 12.97
CA THR A 356 -8.80 12.88 12.81
C THR A 356 -9.01 12.65 11.32
N SER A 357 -9.70 11.58 10.93
CA SER A 357 -9.89 11.25 9.51
C SER A 357 -10.80 12.23 8.76
N ALA A 358 -11.71 12.93 9.45
CA ALA A 358 -12.72 13.80 8.84
C ALA A 358 -12.14 14.92 7.94
N PRO A 359 -11.18 15.75 8.39
CA PRO A 359 -10.57 16.79 7.54
C PRO A 359 -9.65 16.24 6.45
N LEU A 360 -9.29 14.96 6.48
CA LEU A 360 -8.28 14.37 5.60
C LEU A 360 -8.80 13.93 4.24
N THR A 361 -10.04 14.28 3.91
CA THR A 361 -10.56 14.18 2.55
C THR A 361 -9.87 15.16 1.60
N ASP A 362 -9.32 16.26 2.13
CA ASP A 362 -8.64 17.31 1.37
C ASP A 362 -7.14 17.27 1.61
N THR A 363 -6.37 16.81 0.62
CA THR A 363 -4.90 16.77 0.66
C THR A 363 -4.28 18.15 0.72
N GLY A 364 -5.00 19.19 0.27
CA GLY A 364 -4.58 20.59 0.34
C GLY A 364 -4.33 21.07 1.77
N ARG A 365 -4.92 20.40 2.78
CA ARG A 365 -4.64 20.63 4.22
C ARG A 365 -3.19 20.38 4.59
N PHE A 366 -2.49 19.53 3.85
CA PHE A 366 -1.06 19.24 4.00
C PHE A 366 -0.22 19.84 2.87
N GLY A 367 -0.76 20.76 2.07
CA GLY A 367 0.01 21.45 1.04
C GLY A 367 0.41 20.57 -0.15
N TYR A 368 -0.33 19.51 -0.46
CA TYR A 368 -0.04 18.67 -1.63
C TYR A 368 -1.27 18.26 -2.44
N SER A 369 -1.01 17.85 -3.69
CA SER A 369 -1.95 17.21 -4.62
C SER A 369 -1.18 16.18 -5.48
N TYR A 370 -1.83 15.65 -6.51
CA TYR A 370 -1.25 14.76 -7.51
C TYR A 370 -1.50 15.27 -8.94
N PRO A 371 -0.58 15.01 -9.89
CA PRO A 371 -0.74 15.44 -11.28
C PRO A 371 -2.01 14.91 -11.95
N ASP A 372 -2.57 13.81 -11.46
CA ASP A 372 -3.82 13.22 -11.96
C ASP A 372 -5.02 14.19 -11.90
N PHE A 373 -4.93 15.26 -11.09
CA PHE A 373 -6.00 16.24 -10.88
C PHE A 373 -5.74 17.61 -11.52
N ASP A 374 -4.61 17.82 -12.20
CA ASP A 374 -4.18 19.14 -12.69
C ASP A 374 -5.20 19.79 -13.64
N GLU A 375 -5.77 19.00 -14.55
CA GLU A 375 -6.79 19.45 -15.50
C GLU A 375 -8.20 19.51 -14.91
N LEU A 376 -8.36 19.11 -13.64
CA LEU A 376 -9.66 18.94 -12.96
C LEU A 376 -9.88 19.93 -11.81
N VAL A 377 -8.90 20.82 -11.55
CA VAL A 377 -8.98 21.82 -10.48
C VAL A 377 -10.22 22.71 -10.67
N GLY A 378 -11.06 22.80 -9.64
CA GLY A 378 -12.31 23.57 -9.68
C GLY A 378 -13.47 22.88 -10.41
N GLY A 379 -13.29 21.63 -10.87
CA GLY A 379 -14.33 20.82 -11.47
C GLY A 379 -15.42 20.38 -10.48
N SER A 380 -16.58 19.99 -11.00
CA SER A 380 -17.64 19.37 -10.18
C SER A 380 -17.25 17.94 -9.77
N LYS A 381 -17.86 17.42 -8.69
CA LYS A 381 -17.66 16.04 -8.23
C LYS A 381 -17.88 15.01 -9.35
N ASP A 382 -18.92 15.19 -10.17
CA ASP A 382 -19.23 14.30 -11.28
C ASP A 382 -18.16 14.35 -12.38
N LEU A 383 -17.74 15.56 -12.79
CA LEU A 383 -16.68 15.72 -13.80
C LEU A 383 -15.36 15.09 -13.34
N ILE A 384 -15.00 15.30 -12.07
CA ILE A 384 -13.81 14.70 -11.47
C ILE A 384 -13.94 13.16 -11.43
N ARG A 385 -15.09 12.63 -10.97
CA ARG A 385 -15.36 11.19 -10.94
C ARG A 385 -15.17 10.57 -12.31
N ASP A 386 -15.80 11.13 -13.34
CA ASP A 386 -15.83 10.56 -14.67
C ASP A 386 -14.44 10.63 -15.34
N ALA A 387 -13.71 11.74 -15.14
CA ALA A 387 -12.34 11.90 -15.62
C ALA A 387 -11.38 10.92 -14.96
N ILE A 388 -11.44 10.77 -13.63
CA ILE A 388 -10.59 9.82 -12.90
C ILE A 388 -10.96 8.37 -13.22
N ASN A 389 -12.25 8.07 -13.40
CA ASN A 389 -12.70 6.74 -13.82
C ASN A 389 -12.04 6.35 -15.16
N ASN A 390 -12.06 7.25 -16.15
CA ASN A 390 -11.41 7.06 -17.45
C ASN A 390 -9.88 7.01 -17.36
N LEU A 391 -9.27 7.82 -16.47
CA LEU A 391 -7.83 7.75 -16.21
C LEU A 391 -7.44 6.36 -15.72
N VAL A 392 -8.19 5.79 -14.77
CA VAL A 392 -7.95 4.43 -14.24
C VAL A 392 -8.08 3.38 -15.35
N ASP A 393 -9.10 3.48 -16.22
CA ASP A 393 -9.28 2.58 -17.37
C ASP A 393 -8.08 2.60 -18.32
N LYS A 394 -7.59 3.79 -18.66
CA LYS A 394 -6.45 3.97 -19.57
C LYS A 394 -5.12 3.55 -18.92
N ARG A 395 -4.93 3.85 -17.64
CA ARG A 395 -3.67 3.64 -16.90
C ARG A 395 -3.52 2.17 -16.51
N TYR A 396 -4.52 1.60 -15.85
CA TYR A 396 -4.44 0.29 -15.19
C TYR A 396 -5.31 -0.79 -15.86
N GLY A 397 -6.28 -0.40 -16.70
CA GLY A 397 -7.18 -1.35 -17.36
C GLY A 397 -6.52 -2.21 -18.43
N THR A 398 -7.11 -3.37 -18.71
CA THR A 398 -6.70 -4.30 -19.77
C THR A 398 -6.76 -3.61 -21.13
N ARG A 399 -5.69 -3.77 -21.91
CA ARG A 399 -5.59 -3.21 -23.25
C ARG A 399 -6.10 -4.21 -24.28
N ARG A 400 -6.71 -3.69 -25.34
CA ARG A 400 -7.10 -4.47 -26.52
C ARG A 400 -5.91 -5.11 -27.21
N ALA A 401 -6.18 -6.21 -27.90
CA ALA A 401 -5.22 -6.79 -28.82
C ALA A 401 -5.02 -5.83 -30.00
N ARG A 402 -3.75 -5.55 -30.39
CA ARG A 402 -3.47 -4.81 -31.63
C ARG A 402 -3.67 -5.74 -32.83
N GLY A 403 -4.76 -5.56 -33.56
CA GLY A 403 -5.13 -6.40 -34.69
C GLY A 403 -6.13 -7.49 -34.30
N ALA A 404 -7.17 -7.67 -35.12
CA ALA A 404 -8.32 -8.50 -34.80
C ALA A 404 -8.02 -10.00 -34.94
N THR A 405 -7.80 -10.71 -33.83
CA THR A 405 -7.96 -12.17 -33.76
C THR A 405 -8.39 -12.76 -32.39
N ASN A 406 -8.46 -11.99 -31.29
CA ASN A 406 -8.87 -12.54 -29.97
C ASN A 406 -10.05 -11.76 -29.36
N SER A 407 -11.27 -12.24 -29.62
CA SER A 407 -12.51 -11.64 -29.11
C SER A 407 -12.64 -11.67 -27.58
N ALA A 408 -11.98 -12.60 -26.89
CA ALA A 408 -12.04 -12.67 -25.42
C ALA A 408 -11.20 -11.58 -24.76
N LEU A 409 -10.04 -11.22 -25.33
CA LEU A 409 -9.25 -10.09 -24.83
C LEU A 409 -9.95 -8.75 -25.07
N ASP A 410 -10.64 -8.61 -26.20
CA ASP A 410 -11.44 -7.41 -26.47
C ASP A 410 -12.63 -7.31 -25.52
N LEU A 411 -13.35 -8.42 -25.27
CA LEU A 411 -14.40 -8.49 -24.25
C LEU A 411 -13.85 -8.13 -22.85
N LEU A 412 -12.71 -8.70 -22.45
CA LEU A 412 -12.05 -8.37 -21.18
C LEU A 412 -11.74 -6.87 -21.07
N SER A 413 -11.28 -6.26 -22.16
CA SER A 413 -10.98 -4.83 -22.18
C SER A 413 -12.22 -3.95 -21.97
N ASN A 414 -13.40 -4.41 -22.40
CA ASN A 414 -14.66 -3.69 -22.16
C ASN A 414 -15.09 -3.74 -20.69
N PHE A 415 -14.85 -4.86 -20.00
CA PHE A 415 -15.18 -5.03 -18.58
C PHE A 415 -14.11 -4.45 -17.64
N LYS A 416 -12.84 -4.50 -18.04
CA LYS A 416 -11.69 -4.21 -17.19
C LYS A 416 -10.78 -3.14 -17.80
N GLY A 417 -11.31 -2.19 -18.57
CA GLY A 417 -10.55 -1.14 -19.23
C GLY A 417 -11.44 -0.14 -19.97
N VAL A 418 -10.95 0.38 -21.10
CA VAL A 418 -11.72 1.33 -21.91
C VAL A 418 -12.80 0.59 -22.70
N THR A 419 -14.05 0.82 -22.30
CA THR A 419 -15.26 0.29 -22.93
C THR A 419 -15.55 0.95 -24.28
N ASP A 420 -15.83 0.14 -25.31
CA ASP A 420 -16.41 0.60 -26.58
C ASP A 420 -17.91 0.85 -26.45
N ASP A 421 -18.45 1.72 -27.29
CA ASP A 421 -19.90 1.78 -27.47
C ASP A 421 -20.41 0.42 -27.99
N HIS A 422 -21.48 -0.08 -27.37
CA HIS A 422 -22.13 -1.33 -27.74
C HIS A 422 -23.66 -1.19 -27.61
N ASP A 423 -24.39 -1.85 -28.51
CA ASP A 423 -25.85 -1.75 -28.61
C ASP A 423 -26.59 -2.79 -27.74
N GLU A 424 -25.88 -3.84 -27.32
CA GLU A 424 -26.42 -4.96 -26.53
C GLU A 424 -25.67 -5.11 -25.20
N ASP A 425 -26.29 -5.78 -24.23
CA ASP A 425 -25.63 -6.14 -22.96
C ASP A 425 -24.43 -7.06 -23.25
N LEU A 426 -23.23 -6.64 -22.85
CA LEU A 426 -22.09 -7.54 -22.82
C LEU A 426 -22.15 -8.38 -21.53
N LYS A 427 -21.70 -9.63 -21.61
CA LYS A 427 -21.66 -10.56 -20.47
C LYS A 427 -20.33 -11.28 -20.41
N MET A 428 -19.82 -11.48 -19.19
CA MET A 428 -18.54 -12.15 -18.95
C MET A 428 -18.52 -12.76 -17.54
N TRP A 429 -17.85 -13.90 -17.38
CA TRP A 429 -17.47 -14.39 -16.05
C TRP A 429 -16.12 -13.79 -15.64
N ASP A 430 -16.09 -13.18 -14.46
CA ASP A 430 -14.90 -12.61 -13.82
C ASP A 430 -14.27 -13.67 -12.89
N TRP A 431 -13.09 -14.15 -13.26
CA TRP A 431 -12.42 -15.25 -12.59
C TRP A 431 -11.26 -14.79 -11.69
N SER A 432 -11.27 -15.27 -10.45
CA SER A 432 -10.18 -15.06 -9.49
C SER A 432 -9.95 -16.28 -8.62
N VAL A 433 -8.70 -16.49 -8.20
CA VAL A 433 -8.42 -17.27 -6.99
C VAL A 433 -8.80 -16.40 -5.79
N HIS A 434 -9.66 -16.91 -4.93
CA HIS A 434 -10.06 -16.31 -3.68
C HIS A 434 -9.44 -17.12 -2.53
N VAL A 435 -8.64 -16.45 -1.69
CA VAL A 435 -8.12 -17.01 -0.46
C VAL A 435 -8.75 -16.36 0.77
N THR A 436 -9.04 -17.16 1.78
CA THR A 436 -9.44 -16.68 3.11
C THR A 436 -8.67 -17.46 4.17
N PHE A 437 -8.19 -16.79 5.20
CA PHE A 437 -7.49 -17.45 6.32
C PHE A 437 -7.68 -16.64 7.60
N LYS A 438 -7.51 -17.29 8.75
CA LYS A 438 -7.48 -16.62 10.04
C LYS A 438 -6.20 -15.80 10.15
N LYS A 439 -6.37 -14.47 10.25
CA LYS A 439 -5.28 -13.50 10.22
C LYS A 439 -4.19 -13.82 11.25
N PHE A 440 -4.60 -14.26 12.44
CA PHE A 440 -3.75 -14.49 13.62
C PHE A 440 -3.25 -15.92 13.80
N GLU A 441 -3.51 -16.82 12.85
CA GLU A 441 -3.05 -18.21 12.96
C GLU A 441 -1.52 -18.31 12.90
N LEU A 442 -0.89 -17.46 12.09
CA LEU A 442 0.56 -17.33 12.02
C LEU A 442 0.99 -16.00 12.64
N ASP A 443 2.05 -16.06 13.46
CA ASP A 443 2.57 -14.92 14.22
C ASP A 443 3.40 -13.93 13.36
N ASP A 444 3.72 -14.34 12.13
CA ASP A 444 4.66 -13.68 11.22
C ASP A 444 4.05 -13.50 9.82
N SER A 445 4.53 -12.49 9.07
CA SER A 445 4.26 -12.34 7.64
C SER A 445 4.53 -13.63 6.86
N PHE A 446 3.68 -13.91 5.89
CA PHE A 446 3.83 -15.01 4.94
C PHE A 446 3.37 -14.61 3.54
N ALA A 447 3.67 -15.46 2.56
CA ALA A 447 3.16 -15.29 1.20
C ALA A 447 2.56 -16.59 0.67
N LEU A 448 1.45 -16.49 -0.05
CA LEU A 448 0.90 -17.55 -0.88
C LEU A 448 1.26 -17.25 -2.33
N LEU A 449 1.99 -18.16 -2.97
CA LEU A 449 2.47 -17.99 -4.35
C LEU A 449 1.72 -18.95 -5.27
N PHE A 450 1.00 -18.41 -6.25
CA PHE A 450 0.19 -19.16 -7.21
C PHE A 450 0.89 -19.26 -8.56
N TYR A 451 0.86 -20.44 -9.17
CA TYR A 451 1.50 -20.71 -10.44
C TYR A 451 0.88 -21.92 -11.15
N TYR A 452 1.07 -22.02 -12.46
CA TYR A 452 0.77 -23.20 -13.25
C TYR A 452 1.94 -24.19 -13.17
N ALA A 453 1.70 -25.38 -12.61
CA ALA A 453 2.73 -26.40 -12.42
C ALA A 453 2.89 -27.38 -13.61
N VAL A 454 2.17 -27.14 -14.70
CA VAL A 454 2.34 -27.90 -15.95
C VAL A 454 3.79 -27.79 -16.45
N ASP A 455 4.30 -28.88 -17.02
CA ASP A 455 5.65 -28.97 -17.60
C ASP A 455 6.81 -28.54 -16.67
N GLY A 456 6.62 -28.66 -15.35
CA GLY A 456 7.63 -28.27 -14.36
C GLY A 456 7.66 -26.78 -14.04
N GLY A 457 6.57 -26.05 -14.32
CA GLY A 457 6.41 -24.64 -13.99
C GLY A 457 6.55 -24.35 -12.49
N SER A 458 7.08 -23.18 -12.16
CA SER A 458 7.24 -22.69 -10.78
C SER A 458 6.92 -21.20 -10.66
N PHE A 459 6.76 -20.71 -9.44
CA PHE A 459 6.53 -19.28 -9.18
C PHE A 459 7.73 -18.38 -9.52
N GLU A 460 8.91 -18.95 -9.79
CA GLU A 460 10.10 -18.19 -10.18
C GLU A 460 10.14 -17.88 -11.69
N GLN A 461 9.23 -18.45 -12.46
CA GLN A 461 9.18 -18.32 -13.92
C GLN A 461 8.00 -17.46 -14.35
N ARG A 462 8.24 -16.47 -15.21
CA ARG A 462 7.21 -15.51 -15.64
C ARG A 462 6.02 -16.17 -16.33
N GLU A 463 6.29 -17.18 -17.15
CA GLU A 463 5.28 -17.87 -17.97
C GLU A 463 4.36 -18.76 -17.15
N SER A 464 4.83 -19.20 -15.98
CA SER A 464 4.13 -20.10 -15.06
C SER A 464 3.48 -19.34 -13.90
N TYR A 465 4.02 -18.18 -13.53
CA TYR A 465 3.54 -17.38 -12.42
C TYR A 465 2.14 -16.83 -12.66
N VAL A 466 1.27 -16.99 -11.66
CA VAL A 466 -0.14 -16.55 -11.70
C VAL A 466 -0.37 -15.35 -10.79
N GLY A 467 0.26 -15.30 -9.60
CA GLY A 467 0.11 -14.19 -8.66
C GLY A 467 0.42 -14.58 -7.22
N SER A 468 0.40 -13.62 -6.30
CA SER A 468 0.66 -13.86 -4.90
C SER A 468 -0.42 -13.24 -4.02
N VAL A 469 -0.57 -13.73 -2.80
CA VAL A 469 -1.26 -13.01 -1.71
C VAL A 469 -0.28 -12.93 -0.57
N ASN A 470 0.11 -11.72 -0.20
CA ASN A 470 1.08 -11.47 0.85
C ASN A 470 0.36 -10.97 2.09
N THR A 471 0.86 -11.34 3.27
CA THR A 471 0.38 -10.82 4.55
C THR A 471 1.46 -10.00 5.22
N PHE A 472 1.12 -8.79 5.61
CA PHE A 472 2.06 -7.89 6.28
C PHE A 472 1.77 -7.86 7.78
N ARG A 473 2.50 -8.69 8.54
CA ARG A 473 2.23 -8.92 9.96
C ARG A 473 3.50 -8.98 10.80
N GLY A 474 3.41 -8.40 11.99
CA GLY A 474 4.29 -8.70 13.12
C GLY A 474 3.47 -8.85 14.39
N THR A 475 3.92 -9.67 15.32
CA THR A 475 3.32 -9.82 16.64
C THR A 475 4.32 -9.52 17.76
N THR A 476 3.83 -8.99 18.87
CA THR A 476 4.51 -8.80 20.16
C THR A 476 3.77 -9.61 21.23
N PRO A 477 4.40 -9.96 22.38
CA PRO A 477 3.70 -10.62 23.48
C PRO A 477 2.43 -9.90 23.93
N GLU A 478 2.43 -8.57 23.90
CA GLU A 478 1.30 -7.70 24.25
C GLU A 478 0.21 -7.67 23.18
N THR A 479 0.57 -7.71 21.88
CA THR A 479 -0.43 -7.89 20.81
C THR A 479 -0.97 -9.32 20.79
N CYS A 480 -0.17 -10.32 21.14
CA CYS A 480 -0.55 -11.74 21.25
C CYS A 480 -1.65 -11.99 22.30
N ALA A 481 -1.72 -11.18 23.36
CA ALA A 481 -2.79 -11.29 24.35
C ALA A 481 -4.17 -11.03 23.73
N ASN A 482 -4.29 -10.05 22.82
CA ASN A 482 -5.52 -9.71 22.10
C ASN A 482 -5.74 -10.56 20.85
N CYS A 483 -4.69 -11.19 20.31
CA CYS A 483 -4.84 -12.16 19.22
C CYS A 483 -5.77 -13.32 19.61
N LYS A 484 -5.94 -13.60 20.91
CA LYS A 484 -6.89 -14.60 21.42
C LYS A 484 -8.34 -14.14 21.31
N ASP A 485 -8.62 -12.87 21.57
CA ASP A 485 -9.98 -12.31 21.42
C ASP A 485 -10.33 -12.12 19.94
N ASN A 486 -9.30 -11.97 19.09
CA ASN A 486 -9.39 -11.76 17.65
C ASN A 486 -9.06 -13.02 16.81
N GLU A 487 -9.03 -14.21 17.41
CA GLU A 487 -8.58 -15.47 16.79
C GLU A 487 -9.43 -15.92 15.57
N ASN A 488 -10.62 -15.33 15.43
CA ASN A 488 -11.57 -15.64 14.35
C ASN A 488 -11.61 -14.57 13.26
N LEU A 489 -10.79 -13.50 13.36
CA LEU A 489 -10.69 -12.51 12.29
C LEU A 489 -10.12 -13.15 11.04
N VAL A 490 -10.89 -13.08 9.96
CA VAL A 490 -10.51 -13.56 8.64
C VAL A 490 -9.89 -12.40 7.86
N GLN A 491 -8.84 -12.73 7.13
CA GLN A 491 -8.30 -11.88 6.07
C GLN A 491 -8.52 -12.61 4.75
N GLU A 492 -8.86 -11.85 3.71
CA GLU A 492 -9.04 -12.35 2.36
C GLU A 492 -8.08 -11.71 1.35
N GLY A 493 -7.94 -12.35 0.20
CA GLY A 493 -7.13 -11.86 -0.91
C GLY A 493 -7.52 -12.50 -2.23
N PHE A 494 -7.25 -11.79 -3.32
CA PHE A 494 -7.65 -12.20 -4.67
C PHE A 494 -6.47 -12.19 -5.63
N VAL A 495 -6.39 -13.21 -6.49
CA VAL A 495 -5.48 -13.26 -7.65
C VAL A 495 -6.32 -13.41 -8.91
N HIS A 496 -6.20 -12.48 -9.85
CA HIS A 496 -7.08 -12.42 -11.02
C HIS A 496 -6.59 -13.35 -12.13
N LEU A 497 -7.53 -14.07 -12.76
CA LEU A 497 -7.22 -15.10 -13.78
C LEU A 497 -7.60 -14.66 -15.19
N ASN A 498 -8.36 -13.59 -15.34
CA ASN A 498 -9.02 -13.24 -16.60
C ASN A 498 -8.05 -13.02 -17.75
N HIS A 499 -6.89 -12.39 -17.53
CA HIS A 499 -5.92 -12.19 -18.59
C HIS A 499 -5.40 -13.53 -19.15
N TYR A 500 -5.09 -14.49 -18.26
CA TYR A 500 -4.64 -15.83 -18.66
C TYR A 500 -5.74 -16.60 -19.39
N VAL A 501 -6.97 -16.56 -18.87
CA VAL A 501 -8.14 -17.19 -19.48
C VAL A 501 -8.43 -16.61 -20.86
N ALA A 502 -8.44 -15.28 -21.00
CA ALA A 502 -8.67 -14.60 -22.28
C ALA A 502 -7.61 -14.95 -23.32
N ARG A 503 -6.34 -15.02 -22.88
CA ARG A 503 -5.20 -15.32 -23.75
C ARG A 503 -5.18 -16.78 -24.22
N ASP A 504 -5.40 -17.72 -23.29
CA ASP A 504 -5.14 -19.14 -23.54
C ASP A 504 -6.41 -19.94 -23.90
N VAL A 505 -7.57 -19.56 -23.36
CA VAL A 505 -8.84 -20.26 -23.56
C VAL A 505 -9.67 -19.58 -24.66
N GLY A 506 -9.67 -18.25 -24.69
CA GLY A 506 -10.51 -17.48 -25.61
C GLY A 506 -12.01 -17.49 -25.25
N SER A 507 -12.36 -17.93 -24.05
CA SER A 507 -13.72 -17.93 -23.49
C SER A 507 -13.65 -17.87 -21.96
N PHE A 508 -14.66 -17.25 -21.36
CA PHE A 508 -14.81 -17.16 -19.89
C PHE A 508 -15.83 -18.15 -19.34
N GLU A 509 -16.39 -19.04 -20.17
CA GLU A 509 -17.41 -19.98 -19.72
C GLU A 509 -16.87 -20.97 -18.66
N PRO A 510 -17.66 -21.29 -17.61
CA PRO A 510 -17.22 -22.11 -16.48
C PRO A 510 -16.54 -23.43 -16.86
N ASP A 511 -17.14 -24.21 -17.77
CA ASP A 511 -16.60 -25.52 -18.14
C ASP A 511 -15.23 -25.41 -18.82
N ALA A 512 -15.05 -24.39 -19.67
CA ALA A 512 -13.79 -24.15 -20.38
C ALA A 512 -12.68 -23.71 -19.41
N VAL A 513 -13.01 -22.83 -18.46
CA VAL A 513 -12.06 -22.36 -17.44
C VAL A 513 -11.71 -23.49 -16.46
N HIS A 514 -12.68 -24.30 -16.03
CA HIS A 514 -12.44 -25.45 -15.17
C HIS A 514 -11.45 -26.43 -15.78
N GLN A 515 -11.69 -26.81 -17.05
CA GLN A 515 -10.81 -27.71 -17.79
C GLN A 515 -9.40 -27.12 -17.94
N TYR A 516 -9.30 -25.85 -18.34
CA TYR A 516 -8.03 -25.14 -18.49
C TYR A 516 -7.19 -25.15 -17.20
N LEU A 517 -7.79 -24.82 -16.06
CA LEU A 517 -7.07 -24.74 -14.79
C LEU A 517 -6.58 -26.12 -14.33
N LYS A 518 -7.34 -27.20 -14.59
CA LYS A 518 -6.90 -28.58 -14.34
C LYS A 518 -5.74 -28.98 -15.23
N GLU A 519 -5.81 -28.68 -16.53
CA GLU A 519 -4.75 -29.01 -17.49
C GLU A 519 -3.45 -28.25 -17.17
N LYS A 520 -3.55 -26.98 -16.80
CA LYS A 520 -2.42 -26.15 -16.36
C LYS A 520 -1.89 -26.49 -14.97
N LYS A 521 -2.60 -27.33 -14.20
CA LYS A 521 -2.26 -27.71 -12.83
C LYS A 521 -2.04 -26.48 -11.96
N LEU A 522 -3.04 -25.61 -11.87
CA LEU A 522 -2.98 -24.45 -10.96
C LEU A 522 -2.62 -24.93 -9.55
N SER A 523 -1.52 -24.39 -9.04
CA SER A 523 -0.91 -24.81 -7.80
C SER A 523 -0.57 -23.60 -6.95
N TYR A 524 -0.40 -23.82 -5.64
CA TYR A 524 0.11 -22.80 -4.74
C TYR A 524 1.11 -23.35 -3.74
N GLN A 525 1.98 -22.45 -3.29
CA GLN A 525 2.97 -22.72 -2.25
C GLN A 525 2.86 -21.68 -1.14
N LEU A 526 2.93 -22.14 0.11
CA LEU A 526 3.00 -21.29 1.29
C LEU A 526 4.47 -21.00 1.63
N PHE A 527 4.83 -19.72 1.68
CA PHE A 527 6.14 -19.25 2.07
C PHE A 527 6.08 -18.65 3.48
N THR A 528 6.69 -19.35 4.44
CA THR A 528 6.84 -18.94 5.85
C THR A 528 8.28 -19.18 6.30
N ASP A 529 8.72 -18.45 7.32
CA ASP A 529 10.10 -18.57 7.85
C ASP A 529 10.40 -19.94 8.49
N GLU A 530 9.39 -20.58 9.07
CA GLU A 530 9.56 -21.82 9.87
C GLU A 530 8.83 -23.03 9.27
N GLY A 531 8.29 -22.91 8.05
CA GLY A 531 7.49 -23.97 7.43
C GLY A 531 6.21 -24.32 8.21
N LYS A 532 5.75 -23.41 9.09
CA LYS A 532 4.49 -23.61 9.84
C LYS A 532 3.32 -23.68 8.85
N PRO A 533 2.42 -24.67 8.99
CA PRO A 533 1.23 -24.77 8.15
C PRO A 533 0.21 -23.68 8.51
N LEU A 534 -0.57 -23.25 7.52
CA LEU A 534 -1.73 -22.38 7.70
C LEU A 534 -2.99 -23.24 7.50
N THR A 535 -3.52 -23.79 8.58
CA THR A 535 -4.60 -24.78 8.60
C THR A 535 -5.99 -24.18 8.38
N SER A 536 -6.21 -22.91 8.68
CA SER A 536 -7.46 -22.20 8.38
C SER A 536 -7.59 -21.77 6.92
N LEU A 537 -6.52 -21.92 6.13
CA LEU A 537 -6.49 -21.49 4.74
C LEU A 537 -7.55 -22.21 3.92
N LYS A 538 -8.42 -21.44 3.29
CA LYS A 538 -9.30 -21.88 2.22
C LYS A 538 -8.87 -21.21 0.94
N VAL A 539 -8.70 -22.00 -0.11
CA VAL A 539 -8.36 -21.55 -1.45
C VAL A 539 -9.40 -22.11 -2.40
N ARG A 540 -10.00 -21.23 -3.19
CA ARG A 540 -11.00 -21.61 -4.20
C ARG A 540 -10.88 -20.70 -5.40
N VAL A 541 -11.31 -21.18 -6.57
CA VAL A 541 -11.47 -20.34 -7.75
C VAL A 541 -12.93 -19.94 -7.86
N GLU A 542 -13.20 -18.64 -7.93
CA GLU A 542 -14.54 -18.10 -8.09
C GLU A 542 -14.70 -17.44 -9.45
N GLY A 543 -15.83 -17.72 -10.10
CA GLY A 543 -16.30 -17.05 -11.29
C GLY A 543 -17.55 -16.24 -10.95
N ARG A 544 -17.49 -14.93 -11.16
CA ARG A 544 -18.63 -14.03 -10.93
C ARG A 544 -19.25 -13.61 -12.25
N PRO A 545 -20.57 -13.78 -12.45
CA PRO A 545 -21.22 -13.36 -13.68
C PRO A 545 -21.37 -11.84 -13.66
N LEU A 546 -20.78 -11.16 -14.65
CA LEU A 546 -20.87 -9.73 -14.85
C LEU A 546 -21.68 -9.40 -16.10
N VAL A 547 -22.41 -8.29 -16.03
CA VAL A 547 -23.12 -7.68 -17.15
C VAL A 547 -22.69 -6.23 -17.30
N LEU A 548 -22.54 -5.78 -18.54
CA LEU A 548 -22.26 -4.40 -18.90
C LEU A 548 -23.35 -3.92 -19.88
N PRO A 549 -24.34 -3.15 -19.40
CA PRO A 549 -25.41 -2.60 -20.24
C PRO A 549 -24.93 -1.50 -21.18
N PRO A 550 -25.63 -1.25 -22.31
CA PRO A 550 -25.31 -0.16 -23.23
C PRO A 550 -25.21 1.20 -22.54
N GLY A 551 -24.12 1.93 -22.81
CA GLY A 551 -23.85 3.26 -22.26
C GLY A 551 -23.26 3.28 -20.85
N GLU A 552 -23.15 2.13 -20.19
CA GLU A 552 -22.46 2.00 -18.90
C GLU A 552 -20.97 1.71 -19.10
N THR A 553 -20.14 2.19 -18.16
CA THR A 553 -18.68 1.95 -18.17
C THR A 553 -18.21 1.14 -16.96
N ARG A 554 -19.13 0.80 -16.05
CA ARG A 554 -18.85 -0.02 -14.88
C ARG A 554 -19.73 -1.26 -14.92
N PRO A 555 -19.14 -2.46 -15.05
CA PRO A 555 -19.93 -3.68 -15.04
C PRO A 555 -20.53 -3.92 -13.66
N THR A 556 -21.70 -4.57 -13.64
CA THR A 556 -22.38 -4.97 -12.41
C THR A 556 -22.57 -6.49 -12.38
N ARG A 557 -22.84 -7.04 -11.19
CA ARG A 557 -23.12 -8.47 -11.03
C ARG A 557 -24.45 -8.82 -11.68
N ASP A 558 -24.46 -9.83 -12.56
CA ASP A 558 -25.69 -10.44 -13.06
C ASP A 558 -26.29 -11.35 -11.96
N THR A 559 -27.25 -10.84 -11.20
CA THR A 559 -27.89 -11.58 -10.11
C THR A 559 -28.81 -12.71 -10.57
N THR A 560 -29.05 -12.87 -11.88
CA THR A 560 -29.82 -13.99 -12.41
C THR A 560 -29.02 -15.29 -12.46
N GLN A 561 -27.69 -15.18 -12.36
CA GLN A 561 -26.77 -16.30 -12.34
C GLN A 561 -26.07 -16.41 -10.98
N ALA A 562 -25.88 -17.65 -10.52
CA ALA A 562 -25.15 -17.90 -9.28
C ALA A 562 -23.64 -17.71 -9.50
N ILE A 563 -22.92 -17.39 -8.42
CA ILE A 563 -21.45 -17.45 -8.43
C ILE A 563 -21.04 -18.92 -8.63
N VAL A 564 -20.04 -19.13 -9.46
CA VAL A 564 -19.43 -20.46 -9.68
C VAL A 564 -18.21 -20.57 -8.78
N THR A 565 -18.04 -21.71 -8.13
CA THR A 565 -16.88 -21.99 -7.27
C THR A 565 -16.26 -23.33 -7.65
N PHE A 566 -14.95 -23.35 -7.79
CA PHE A 566 -14.16 -24.56 -8.01
C PHE A 566 -13.19 -24.76 -6.85
N ASP A 567 -13.39 -25.85 -6.11
CA ASP A 567 -12.53 -26.27 -5.00
C ASP A 567 -11.57 -27.41 -5.39
N ASP A 568 -11.66 -27.91 -6.64
CA ASP A 568 -10.96 -29.10 -7.13
C ASP A 568 -9.91 -28.80 -8.22
N VAL A 569 -9.58 -27.52 -8.42
CA VAL A 569 -8.67 -27.06 -9.48
C VAL A 569 -7.35 -26.50 -8.95
N VAL A 570 -7.22 -26.31 -7.64
CA VAL A 570 -6.03 -25.74 -7.01
C VAL A 570 -5.33 -26.78 -6.14
N SER A 571 -4.05 -27.03 -6.40
CA SER A 571 -3.25 -28.01 -5.66
C SER A 571 -2.24 -27.34 -4.72
N PHE A 572 -2.16 -27.79 -3.47
CA PHE A 572 -1.10 -27.37 -2.55
C PHE A 572 0.21 -28.10 -2.87
N VAL A 573 1.30 -27.36 -2.94
CA VAL A 573 2.66 -27.89 -3.12
C VAL A 573 3.48 -27.59 -1.87
N THR A 574 3.97 -28.64 -1.22
CA THR A 574 4.91 -28.53 -0.11
C THR A 574 6.29 -28.12 -0.62
N ALA A 575 6.89 -27.11 0.03
CA ALA A 575 8.20 -26.55 -0.28
C ALA A 575 9.36 -27.57 -0.20
#